data_AF-A0A8H5BRZ5-F1
#
_entry.id   AF-A0A8H5BRZ5-F1
#
_cell.length_a   1.000
_cell.length_b   1.000
_cell.length_c   1.000
_cell.angle_alpha   90.00
_cell.angle_beta   90.00
_cell.angle_gamma   90.00
#
_symmetry.space_group_name_H-M   'P 1'
#
loop_
_entity.id
_entity.type
_entity.pdbx_description
1 polymer ?
#
loop_
_entity_poly.entity_id
_entity_poly.type
_entity_poly.pdbx_seq_one_letter_code
_entity_poly.pdbx_strand_id
1 'polypeptide(L)'
;MGGTGKTRVIDSLRYWFTIRSEANRMAVTAPTGAAASVVRGSTYHSYLGVATGDRRAYAPRGGRALDEARLRMRGVDYIFMDEISMVSCQDLYLIDKRLKDVTTLEDMPFGGLSIIVAGDFAQLPPARGLSLYSGEVSKVQRPRQSQTDQENTLGLLLWNLFVTVVVLRQNMRQTNTSDAAEDSLRTCLEHMRYKDCTEAD
;
A
#
# COMPACT_ATOMS: atom_id res chain seq x y z
N MET A 1 4.25 15.14 2.13
CA MET A 1 4.67 15.32 3.53
C MET A 1 3.88 14.37 4.40
N GLY A 2 4.41 13.97 5.55
CA GLY A 2 3.58 13.41 6.61
C GLY A 2 2.59 14.46 7.09
N GLY A 3 1.32 14.08 7.31
CA GLY A 3 0.31 15.01 7.85
C GLY A 3 -0.57 15.74 6.81
N THR A 4 -0.59 15.34 5.55
CA THR A 4 -1.47 15.93 4.51
C THR A 4 -2.94 15.48 4.58
N GLY A 5 -3.35 14.78 5.65
CA GLY A 5 -4.73 14.35 5.83
C GLY A 5 -5.13 13.05 5.13
N LYS A 6 -4.18 12.19 4.72
CA LYS A 6 -4.47 10.87 4.10
C LYS A 6 -5.46 10.04 4.92
N THR A 7 -5.26 9.94 6.23
CA THR A 7 -6.16 9.23 7.16
C THR A 7 -7.57 9.81 7.14
N ARG A 8 -7.71 11.14 7.03
CA ARG A 8 -9.02 11.80 6.94
C ARG A 8 -9.76 11.43 5.67
N VAL A 9 -9.05 11.23 4.55
CA VAL A 9 -9.64 10.74 3.29
C VAL A 9 -10.15 9.31 3.47
N ILE A 10 -9.35 8.43 4.09
CA ILE A 10 -9.76 7.04 4.39
C ILE A 10 -11.02 7.02 5.25
N ASP A 11 -11.04 7.82 6.32
CA ASP A 11 -12.19 7.90 7.22
C ASP A 11 -13.44 8.44 6.53
N SER A 12 -13.27 9.40 5.60
CA SER A 12 -14.39 9.94 4.81
C SER A 12 -14.98 8.90 3.86
N LEU A 13 -14.13 8.10 3.20
CA LEU A 13 -14.58 6.99 2.34
C LEU A 13 -15.32 5.92 3.15
N ARG A 14 -14.78 5.53 4.31
CA ARG A 14 -15.46 4.59 5.22
C ARG A 14 -16.80 5.11 5.69
N TYR A 15 -16.86 6.38 6.08
CA TYR A 15 -18.11 7.01 6.48
C TYR A 15 -19.12 6.97 5.34
N TRP A 16 -18.70 7.27 4.11
CA TRP A 16 -19.55 7.20 2.92
C TRP A 16 -20.14 5.80 2.67
N PHE A 17 -19.35 4.74 2.79
CA PHE A 17 -19.88 3.36 2.72
C PHE A 17 -20.80 3.02 3.90
N THR A 18 -20.48 3.50 5.10
CA THR A 18 -21.27 3.25 6.32
C THR A 18 -22.68 3.84 6.21
N ILE A 19 -22.81 5.11 5.78
CA ILE A 19 -24.13 5.75 5.66
C ILE A 19 -25.02 5.12 4.58
N ARG A 20 -24.43 4.35 3.67
CA ARG A 20 -25.14 3.57 2.64
C ARG A 20 -25.50 2.16 3.10
N SER A 21 -25.17 1.79 4.35
CA SER A 21 -25.28 0.41 4.85
C SER A 21 -24.41 -0.59 4.05
N GLU A 22 -23.28 -0.12 3.52
CA GLU A 22 -22.36 -0.86 2.63
C GLU A 22 -20.94 -0.94 3.22
N ALA A 23 -20.79 -0.86 4.54
CA ALA A 23 -19.49 -0.78 5.22
C ALA A 23 -18.55 -1.96 4.90
N ASN A 24 -19.11 -3.14 4.60
CA ASN A 24 -18.36 -4.35 4.25
C ASN A 24 -17.74 -4.30 2.84
N ARG A 25 -18.12 -3.34 1.98
CA ARG A 25 -17.59 -3.22 0.62
C ARG A 25 -16.15 -2.71 0.57
N MET A 26 -15.66 -2.11 1.65
CA MET A 26 -14.32 -1.53 1.72
C MET A 26 -13.48 -2.17 2.83
N ALA A 27 -12.35 -2.76 2.44
CA ALA A 27 -11.31 -3.20 3.35
C ALA A 27 -10.17 -2.18 3.40
N VAL A 28 -9.53 -2.03 4.56
CA VAL A 28 -8.36 -1.17 4.72
C VAL A 28 -7.21 -1.99 5.31
N THR A 29 -6.08 -1.93 4.64
CA THR A 29 -4.88 -2.69 4.97
C THR A 29 -3.64 -1.82 4.98
N ALA A 30 -2.60 -2.28 5.67
CA ALA A 30 -1.29 -1.63 5.71
C ALA A 30 -0.16 -2.68 5.80
N PRO A 31 1.10 -2.33 5.53
CA PRO A 31 2.23 -3.25 5.61
C PRO A 31 2.59 -3.64 7.06
N THR A 32 2.50 -2.70 7.99
CA THR A 32 2.94 -2.89 9.39
C THR A 32 1.76 -2.82 10.36
N GLY A 33 1.89 -3.47 11.52
CA GLY A 33 0.86 -3.44 12.57
C GLY A 33 0.63 -2.02 13.12
N ALA A 34 1.69 -1.22 13.23
CA ALA A 34 1.59 0.17 13.67
C ALA A 34 0.76 1.01 12.68
N ALA A 35 1.07 0.93 11.37
CA ALA A 35 0.31 1.63 10.33
C ALA A 35 -1.15 1.15 10.26
N ALA A 36 -1.36 -0.18 10.32
CA ALA A 36 -2.70 -0.76 10.32
C ALA A 36 -3.55 -0.26 11.48
N SER A 37 -2.96 -0.12 12.68
CA SER A 37 -3.65 0.41 13.86
C SER A 37 -4.11 1.87 13.66
N VAL A 38 -3.23 2.73 13.10
CA VAL A 38 -3.54 4.15 12.83
C VAL A 38 -4.74 4.28 11.90
N VAL A 39 -4.80 3.46 10.85
CA VAL A 39 -5.94 3.45 9.92
C VAL A 39 -7.06 2.52 10.36
N ARG A 40 -7.11 2.03 11.61
CA ARG A 40 -8.15 1.09 12.10
C ARG A 40 -8.40 -0.09 11.15
N GLY A 41 -7.35 -0.58 10.51
CA GLY A 41 -7.37 -1.65 9.52
C GLY A 41 -6.67 -2.90 10.03
N SER A 42 -6.19 -3.71 9.10
CA SER A 42 -5.39 -4.91 9.40
C SER A 42 -4.12 -4.90 8.56
N THR A 43 -3.12 -5.72 8.91
CA THR A 43 -2.00 -5.88 7.98
C THR A 43 -2.46 -6.65 6.75
N TYR A 44 -1.95 -6.36 5.55
CA TYR A 44 -2.32 -7.17 4.37
C TYR A 44 -1.94 -8.65 4.56
N HIS A 45 -0.85 -8.92 5.28
CA HIS A 45 -0.44 -10.26 5.69
C HIS A 45 -1.54 -11.01 6.45
N SER A 46 -2.06 -10.42 7.54
CA SER A 46 -3.10 -11.05 8.35
C SER A 46 -4.46 -11.07 7.64
N TYR A 47 -4.80 -10.02 6.90
CA TYR A 47 -6.07 -9.89 6.20
C TYR A 47 -6.21 -10.92 5.08
N LEU A 48 -5.19 -11.03 4.24
CA LEU A 48 -5.17 -11.95 3.09
C LEU A 48 -4.63 -13.34 3.45
N GLY A 49 -4.01 -13.52 4.61
CA GLY A 49 -3.34 -14.76 4.98
C GLY A 49 -2.10 -15.03 4.12
N VAL A 50 -1.35 -13.97 3.78
CA VAL A 50 -0.06 -14.07 3.06
C VAL A 50 1.04 -14.33 4.10
N ALA A 51 1.77 -15.43 3.94
CA ALA A 51 2.80 -15.84 4.88
C ALA A 51 3.97 -14.85 4.94
N THR A 52 4.32 -14.41 6.15
CA THR A 52 5.48 -13.54 6.38
C THR A 52 6.75 -14.39 6.39
N GLY A 53 7.64 -14.20 5.42
CA GLY A 53 9.01 -14.72 5.48
C GLY A 53 9.28 -16.11 4.87
N ASP A 54 8.34 -17.08 4.96
CA ASP A 54 8.52 -18.40 4.31
C ASP A 54 7.61 -18.56 3.09
N ARG A 55 8.21 -18.38 1.92
CA ARG A 55 7.56 -18.33 0.61
C ARG A 55 7.10 -19.69 0.12
N ARG A 56 7.71 -20.77 0.62
CA ARG A 56 7.30 -22.15 0.31
C ARG A 56 6.02 -22.54 1.02
N ALA A 57 5.65 -21.81 2.08
CA ALA A 57 4.38 -21.98 2.78
C ALA A 57 3.20 -21.31 2.06
N TYR A 58 3.43 -20.55 0.97
CA TYR A 58 2.34 -20.08 0.12
C TYR A 58 1.69 -21.27 -0.58
N ALA A 59 0.57 -21.74 -0.03
CA ALA A 59 -0.30 -22.72 -0.67
C ALA A 59 -1.30 -21.98 -1.58
N PRO A 60 -1.10 -21.97 -2.91
CA PRO A 60 -1.88 -21.14 -3.83
C PRO A 60 -3.38 -21.51 -3.85
N ARG A 61 -3.74 -22.77 -3.61
CA ARG A 61 -5.11 -23.24 -3.90
C ARG A 61 -5.81 -23.98 -2.75
N GLY A 62 -5.38 -23.76 -1.51
CA GLY A 62 -6.07 -24.38 -0.39
C GLY A 62 -5.46 -24.12 0.97
N GLY A 63 -6.20 -24.56 1.99
CA GLY A 63 -5.82 -24.46 3.39
C GLY A 63 -6.60 -23.38 4.12
N ARG A 64 -6.63 -23.53 5.45
CA ARG A 64 -7.41 -22.71 6.38
C ARG A 64 -7.24 -21.20 6.16
N ALA A 65 -6.03 -20.75 5.86
CA ALA A 65 -5.75 -19.33 5.62
C ALA A 65 -6.49 -18.76 4.39
N LEU A 66 -6.68 -19.56 3.33
CA LEU A 66 -7.43 -19.13 2.14
C LEU A 66 -8.92 -19.06 2.44
N ASP A 67 -9.45 -20.06 3.14
CA ASP A 67 -10.87 -20.10 3.51
C ASP A 67 -11.22 -18.95 4.47
N GLU A 68 -10.35 -18.65 5.44
CA GLU A 68 -10.49 -17.49 6.32
C GLU A 68 -10.42 -16.17 5.55
N ALA A 69 -9.52 -16.06 4.55
CA ALA A 69 -9.44 -14.88 3.69
C ALA A 69 -10.71 -14.70 2.84
N ARG A 70 -11.24 -15.79 2.26
CA ARG A 70 -12.51 -15.79 1.51
C ARG A 70 -13.67 -15.35 2.38
N LEU A 71 -13.74 -15.83 3.62
CA LEU A 71 -14.78 -15.42 4.56
C LEU A 71 -14.68 -13.94 4.91
N ARG A 72 -13.46 -13.44 5.20
CA ARG A 72 -13.22 -12.03 5.51
C ARG A 72 -13.53 -11.10 4.34
N MET A 73 -13.23 -11.54 3.11
CA MET A 73 -13.41 -10.73 1.91
C MET A 73 -14.80 -10.84 1.28
N ARG A 74 -15.74 -11.55 1.92
CA ARG A 74 -17.08 -11.71 1.39
C ARG A 74 -17.79 -10.35 1.28
N GLY A 75 -18.11 -9.95 0.04
CA GLY A 75 -18.78 -8.69 -0.26
C GLY A 75 -17.87 -7.46 -0.26
N VAL A 76 -16.55 -7.66 -0.24
CA VAL A 76 -15.56 -6.59 -0.42
C VAL A 76 -15.37 -6.33 -1.91
N ASP A 77 -15.47 -5.06 -2.32
CA ASP A 77 -15.23 -4.60 -3.69
C ASP A 77 -14.00 -3.68 -3.79
N TYR A 78 -13.66 -3.01 -2.68
CA TYR A 78 -12.57 -2.03 -2.58
C TYR A 78 -11.55 -2.44 -1.52
N ILE A 79 -10.27 -2.39 -1.85
CA ILE A 79 -9.18 -2.54 -0.89
C ILE A 79 -8.35 -1.26 -0.89
N PHE A 80 -8.32 -0.59 0.25
CA PHE A 80 -7.41 0.52 0.50
C PHE A 80 -6.13 0.00 1.16
N MET A 81 -4.98 0.35 0.61
CA MET A 81 -3.66 0.02 1.14
C MET A 81 -2.94 1.31 1.53
N ASP A 82 -2.76 1.53 2.84
CA ASP A 82 -1.94 2.63 3.34
C ASP A 82 -0.45 2.21 3.44
N GLU A 83 0.43 3.20 3.44
CA GLU A 83 1.89 3.05 3.43
C GLU A 83 2.44 2.18 2.28
N ILE A 84 1.95 2.41 1.05
CA ILE A 84 2.40 1.71 -0.16
C ILE A 84 3.91 1.86 -0.42
N SER A 85 4.58 2.88 0.14
CA SER A 85 6.03 3.05 0.02
C SER A 85 6.83 1.91 0.65
N MET A 86 6.25 1.20 1.63
CA MET A 86 6.90 0.05 2.29
C MET A 86 6.55 -1.29 1.65
N VAL A 87 5.76 -1.30 0.57
CA VAL A 87 5.37 -2.52 -0.16
C VAL A 87 6.38 -2.76 -1.29
N SER A 88 6.93 -3.97 -1.37
CA SER A 88 7.85 -4.33 -2.45
C SER A 88 7.11 -4.82 -3.71
N CYS A 89 7.81 -4.87 -4.85
CA CYS A 89 7.27 -5.50 -6.08
C CYS A 89 6.80 -6.93 -5.81
N GLN A 90 7.61 -7.72 -5.10
CA GLN A 90 7.25 -9.08 -4.76
C GLN A 90 6.00 -9.15 -3.87
N ASP A 91 5.88 -8.25 -2.88
CA ASP A 91 4.68 -8.20 -2.02
C ASP A 91 3.43 -7.89 -2.83
N LEU A 92 3.50 -6.91 -3.75
CA LEU A 92 2.36 -6.54 -4.59
C LEU A 92 1.92 -7.69 -5.50
N TYR A 93 2.87 -8.45 -6.06
CA TYR A 93 2.58 -9.67 -6.81
C TYR A 93 1.90 -10.74 -5.94
N LEU A 94 2.39 -10.97 -4.71
CA LEU A 94 1.78 -11.94 -3.80
C LEU A 94 0.36 -11.52 -3.38
N ILE A 95 0.14 -10.23 -3.18
CA ILE A 95 -1.19 -9.66 -2.93
C ILE A 95 -2.10 -9.95 -4.13
N ASP A 96 -1.71 -9.58 -5.35
CA ASP A 96 -2.49 -9.85 -6.57
C ASP A 96 -2.85 -11.32 -6.71
N LYS A 97 -1.86 -12.21 -6.59
CA LYS A 97 -2.05 -13.66 -6.65
C LYS A 97 -3.06 -14.13 -5.62
N ARG A 98 -2.95 -13.65 -4.38
CA ARG A 98 -3.85 -14.04 -3.30
C ARG A 98 -5.27 -13.54 -3.51
N LEU A 99 -5.45 -12.34 -4.05
CA LEU A 99 -6.76 -11.79 -4.38
C LEU A 99 -7.42 -12.58 -5.51
N LYS A 100 -6.66 -13.01 -6.52
CA LYS A 100 -7.12 -13.92 -7.57
C LYS A 100 -7.57 -15.27 -7.00
N ASP A 101 -6.81 -15.84 -6.06
CA ASP A 101 -7.18 -17.11 -5.40
C ASP A 101 -8.47 -16.98 -4.56
N VAL A 102 -8.68 -15.82 -3.91
CA VAL A 102 -9.87 -15.53 -3.09
C VAL A 102 -11.10 -15.33 -3.97
N THR A 103 -10.99 -14.53 -5.03
CA THR A 103 -12.09 -14.16 -5.94
C THR A 103 -12.36 -15.19 -7.02
N THR A 104 -11.45 -16.14 -7.23
CA THR A 104 -11.45 -17.13 -8.32
C THR A 104 -11.43 -16.51 -9.73
N LEU A 105 -10.89 -15.29 -9.85
CA LEU A 105 -10.76 -14.55 -11.12
C LEU A 105 -9.27 -14.42 -11.51
N GLU A 106 -8.67 -15.51 -12.00
CA GLU A 106 -7.22 -15.59 -12.28
C GLU A 106 -6.74 -14.60 -13.36
N ASP A 107 -7.58 -14.30 -14.34
CA ASP A 107 -7.25 -13.42 -15.48
C ASP A 107 -7.40 -11.92 -15.17
N MET A 108 -8.02 -11.58 -14.04
CA MET A 108 -8.28 -10.20 -13.66
C MET A 108 -7.21 -9.68 -12.70
N PRO A 109 -6.55 -8.54 -12.97
CA PRO A 109 -5.69 -7.89 -11.98
C PRO A 109 -6.43 -7.70 -10.66
N PHE A 110 -5.74 -8.05 -9.57
CA PHE A 110 -6.23 -8.04 -8.20
C PHE A 110 -7.55 -8.81 -7.99
N GLY A 111 -7.81 -9.83 -8.80
CA GLY A 111 -9.05 -10.59 -8.74
C GLY A 111 -10.29 -9.76 -9.09
N GLY A 112 -10.13 -8.69 -9.87
CA GLY A 112 -11.22 -7.78 -10.26
C GLY A 112 -11.63 -6.77 -9.18
N LEU A 113 -10.92 -6.72 -8.04
CA LEU A 113 -11.17 -5.77 -6.97
C LEU A 113 -10.58 -4.39 -7.29
N SER A 114 -11.24 -3.34 -6.79
CA SER A 114 -10.74 -1.97 -6.91
C SER A 114 -9.70 -1.68 -5.83
N ILE A 115 -8.44 -1.50 -6.24
CA ILE A 115 -7.34 -1.21 -5.32
C ILE A 115 -7.09 0.30 -5.26
N ILE A 116 -7.04 0.84 -4.05
CA ILE A 116 -6.69 2.22 -3.77
C ILE A 116 -5.43 2.19 -2.90
N VAL A 117 -4.37 2.85 -3.35
CA VAL A 117 -3.10 2.89 -2.61
C VAL A 117 -2.82 4.31 -2.14
N ALA A 118 -2.26 4.43 -0.94
CA ALA A 118 -1.76 5.68 -0.40
C ALA A 118 -0.44 5.45 0.32
N GLY A 119 0.40 6.48 0.34
CA GLY A 119 1.69 6.42 1.01
C GLY A 119 2.50 7.66 0.72
N ASP A 120 3.78 7.61 1.04
CA ASP A 120 4.70 8.72 0.81
C ASP A 120 6.09 8.15 0.47
N PHE A 121 6.48 8.23 -0.80
CA PHE A 121 7.72 7.61 -1.29
C PHE A 121 9.01 8.29 -0.78
N ALA A 122 8.89 9.44 -0.13
CA ALA A 122 10.00 10.06 0.60
C ALA A 122 10.21 9.47 2.01
N GLN A 123 9.30 8.60 2.46
CA GLN A 123 9.44 7.85 3.71
C GLN A 123 10.21 6.54 3.47
N LEU A 124 10.08 5.60 4.41
CA LEU A 124 10.83 4.35 4.38
C LEU A 124 10.47 3.50 3.14
N PRO A 125 11.49 2.95 2.45
CA PRO A 125 11.29 1.92 1.43
C PRO A 125 10.87 0.59 2.07
N PRO A 126 10.48 -0.42 1.28
CA PRO A 126 10.28 -1.78 1.79
C PRO A 126 11.53 -2.27 2.54
N ALA A 127 11.31 -2.93 3.68
CA ALA A 127 12.41 -3.48 4.49
C ALA A 127 13.15 -4.63 3.78
N ARG A 128 12.49 -5.31 2.84
CA ARG A 128 13.03 -6.38 2.00
C ARG A 128 12.41 -6.31 0.61
N GLY A 129 13.15 -6.71 -0.42
CA GLY A 129 12.67 -6.72 -1.79
C GLY A 129 12.89 -5.39 -2.51
N LEU A 130 12.49 -5.35 -3.78
CA LEU A 130 12.65 -4.17 -4.65
C LEU A 130 11.48 -3.21 -4.45
N SER A 131 11.75 -1.92 -4.35
CA SER A 131 10.72 -0.88 -4.25
C SER A 131 9.95 -0.74 -5.56
N LEU A 132 8.63 -0.52 -5.46
CA LEU A 132 7.73 -0.32 -6.60
C LEU A 132 8.11 0.88 -7.48
N TYR A 133 8.79 1.86 -6.88
CA TYR A 133 9.16 3.13 -7.48
C TYR A 133 10.66 3.23 -7.78
N SER A 134 11.42 2.13 -7.67
CA SER A 134 12.82 2.12 -8.08
C SER A 134 12.95 1.84 -9.58
N GLY A 135 13.78 2.63 -10.27
CA GLY A 135 14.17 2.34 -11.66
C GLY A 135 15.11 1.14 -11.79
N GLU A 136 15.40 0.44 -10.69
CA GLU A 136 16.33 -0.69 -10.67
C GLU A 136 15.72 -1.96 -11.24
N VAL A 137 14.41 -2.15 -11.12
CA VAL A 137 13.71 -3.35 -11.61
C VAL A 137 13.87 -3.49 -13.13
N SER A 138 13.82 -2.38 -13.88
CA SER A 138 14.07 -2.36 -15.32
C SER A 138 15.49 -2.80 -15.70
N LYS A 139 16.45 -2.72 -14.78
CA LYS A 139 17.86 -3.15 -15.00
C LYS A 139 18.06 -4.66 -14.76
N VAL A 140 17.05 -5.38 -14.27
CA VAL A 140 17.11 -6.82 -13.94
C VAL A 140 16.69 -7.70 -15.14
N GLN A 141 16.41 -7.13 -16.31
CA GLN A 141 16.13 -7.90 -17.53
C GLN A 141 17.39 -8.58 -18.07
N ARG A 142 17.71 -9.76 -17.52
CA ARG A 142 18.79 -10.65 -17.96
C ARG A 142 18.18 -11.85 -18.72
N PRO A 143 18.91 -12.48 -19.66
CA PRO A 143 18.40 -13.60 -20.45
C PRO A 143 17.95 -14.82 -19.62
N ARG A 144 18.53 -15.01 -18.43
CA ARG A 144 18.06 -15.98 -17.42
C ARG A 144 17.50 -15.22 -16.24
N GLN A 145 16.22 -15.41 -15.97
CA GLN A 145 15.53 -14.83 -14.82
C GLN A 145 15.18 -15.94 -13.82
N SER A 146 15.45 -15.69 -12.54
CA SER A 146 14.93 -16.52 -11.46
C SER A 146 13.42 -16.32 -11.31
N GLN A 147 12.75 -17.23 -10.60
CA GLN A 147 11.34 -17.05 -10.26
C GLN A 147 11.12 -15.72 -9.52
N THR A 148 12.00 -15.36 -8.59
CA THR A 148 11.90 -14.08 -7.85
C THR A 148 12.03 -12.87 -8.78
N ASP A 149 12.85 -12.93 -9.83
CA ASP A 149 12.96 -11.84 -10.81
C ASP A 149 11.67 -11.68 -11.62
N GLN A 150 11.04 -12.80 -11.99
CA GLN A 150 9.74 -12.80 -12.68
C GLN A 150 8.64 -12.22 -11.79
N GLU A 151 8.58 -12.63 -10.52
CA GLU A 151 7.61 -12.11 -9.54
C GLU A 151 7.77 -10.61 -9.31
N ASN A 152 9.01 -10.13 -9.19
CA ASN A 152 9.30 -8.69 -9.10
C ASN A 152 8.86 -7.94 -10.36
N THR A 153 9.09 -8.52 -11.54
CA THR A 153 8.66 -7.94 -12.82
C THR A 153 7.14 -7.83 -12.89
N LEU A 154 6.42 -8.89 -12.52
CA LEU A 154 4.95 -8.89 -12.47
C LEU A 154 4.42 -7.87 -11.45
N GLY A 155 5.04 -7.78 -10.28
CA GLY A 155 4.74 -6.75 -9.28
C GLY A 155 4.89 -5.33 -9.81
N LEU A 156 5.96 -5.06 -10.57
CA LEU A 156 6.15 -3.76 -11.22
C LEU A 156 5.10 -3.50 -12.30
N LEU A 157 4.73 -4.52 -13.09
CA LEU A 157 3.67 -4.37 -14.09
C LEU A 157 2.32 -4.05 -13.45
N LEU A 158 1.99 -4.69 -12.32
CA LEU A 158 0.81 -4.38 -11.52
C LEU A 158 0.86 -2.94 -10.98
N TRP A 159 2.03 -2.48 -10.53
CA TRP A 159 2.22 -1.09 -10.11
C TRP A 159 1.91 -0.08 -11.23
N ASN A 160 2.31 -0.41 -12.46
CA ASN A 160 2.05 0.45 -13.63
C ASN A 160 0.56 0.50 -14.03
N LEU A 161 -0.31 -0.35 -13.46
CA LEU A 161 -1.76 -0.24 -13.66
C LEU A 161 -2.38 0.94 -12.90
N PHE A 162 -1.69 1.48 -11.89
CA PHE A 162 -2.13 2.67 -11.16
C PHE A 162 -1.86 3.95 -11.96
N VAL A 163 -2.78 4.28 -12.86
CA VAL A 163 -2.66 5.46 -13.74
C VAL A 163 -3.27 6.73 -13.15
N THR A 164 -4.18 6.60 -12.19
CA THR A 164 -4.84 7.76 -11.54
C THR A 164 -4.10 8.10 -10.25
N VAL A 165 -3.48 9.29 -10.21
CA VAL A 165 -2.70 9.76 -9.08
C VAL A 165 -3.29 11.05 -8.53
N VAL A 166 -3.63 11.05 -7.24
CA VAL A 166 -4.08 12.24 -6.50
C VAL A 166 -2.98 12.66 -5.53
N VAL A 167 -2.49 13.89 -5.69
CA VAL A 167 -1.43 14.44 -4.82
C VAL A 167 -2.05 15.42 -3.83
N LEU A 168 -2.02 15.05 -2.54
CA LEU A 168 -2.41 15.95 -1.45
C LEU A 168 -1.27 16.93 -1.18
N ARG A 169 -1.48 18.22 -1.52
CA ARG A 169 -0.46 19.28 -1.41
C ARG A 169 -0.47 19.99 -0.06
N GLN A 170 -1.65 20.17 0.54
CA GLN A 170 -1.77 20.92 1.78
C GLN A 170 -1.34 20.07 2.98
N ASN A 171 -0.34 20.55 3.72
CA ASN A 171 0.01 19.97 5.01
C ASN A 171 -0.99 20.45 6.07
N MET A 172 -1.65 19.52 6.74
CA MET A 172 -2.66 19.81 7.76
C MET A 172 -2.08 19.73 9.18
N ARG A 173 -0.84 19.25 9.33
CA ARG A 173 -0.13 19.22 10.61
C ARG A 173 0.34 20.64 10.95
N GLN A 174 0.22 21.04 12.23
CA GLN A 174 0.68 22.34 12.76
C GLN A 174 -0.02 23.57 12.13
N THR A 175 -1.31 23.49 11.78
CA THR A 175 -2.03 24.61 11.12
C THR A 175 -2.68 25.60 12.08
N ASN A 176 -2.72 25.31 13.39
CA ASN A 176 -3.50 26.07 14.37
C ASN A 176 -2.70 27.13 15.15
N THR A 177 -1.40 27.27 14.89
CA THR A 177 -0.55 28.24 15.58
C THR A 177 0.13 29.13 14.54
N SER A 178 -0.18 30.43 14.57
CA SER A 178 0.52 31.45 13.77
C SER A 178 1.89 31.75 14.39
N ASP A 179 2.71 30.72 14.54
CA ASP A 179 3.99 30.80 15.22
C ASP A 179 5.11 30.69 14.18
N ALA A 180 5.94 31.72 14.06
CA ALA A 180 6.99 31.79 13.03
C ALA A 180 7.96 30.59 13.11
N ALA A 181 8.14 30.03 14.31
CA ALA A 181 8.94 28.83 14.53
C ALA A 181 8.32 27.57 13.89
N GLU A 182 6.99 27.44 13.85
CA GLU A 182 6.32 26.33 13.18
C GLU A 182 6.44 26.44 11.65
N ASP A 183 6.38 27.66 11.11
CA ASP A 183 6.58 27.90 9.68
C ASP A 183 8.02 27.52 9.26
N SER A 184 9.03 27.96 10.01
CA SER A 184 10.43 27.55 9.78
C SER A 184 10.63 26.03 9.85
N LEU A 185 10.00 25.37 10.83
CA LEU A 185 10.06 23.91 10.94
C LEU A 185 9.38 23.22 9.74
N ARG A 186 8.25 23.75 9.24
CA ARG A 186 7.60 23.20 8.03
C ARG A 186 8.49 23.33 6.80
N THR A 187 9.13 24.48 6.60
CA THR A 187 10.10 24.70 5.50
C THR A 187 11.26 23.72 5.61
N CYS A 188 11.87 23.59 6.80
CA CYS A 188 12.97 22.66 7.04
C CYS A 188 12.58 21.19 6.75
N LEU A 189 11.37 20.76 7.17
CA LEU A 189 10.86 19.42 6.84
C LEU A 189 10.60 19.22 5.34
N GLU A 190 10.25 20.29 4.62
CA GLU A 190 10.08 20.29 3.16
C GLU A 190 11.43 20.13 2.46
N HIS A 191 12.45 20.87 2.89
CA HIS A 191 13.82 20.73 2.39
C HIS A 191 14.40 19.34 2.67
N MET A 192 14.28 18.83 3.90
CA MET A 192 14.71 17.48 4.26
C MET A 192 14.07 16.40 3.37
N ARG A 193 12.79 16.57 3.03
CA ARG A 193 12.05 15.64 2.17
C ARG A 193 12.64 15.56 0.76
N TYR A 194 13.06 16.69 0.20
CA TYR A 194 13.61 16.77 -1.16
C TYR A 194 15.13 16.70 -1.22
N LYS A 195 15.79 16.60 -0.06
CA LYS A 195 17.25 16.64 0.11
C LYS A 195 17.86 18.00 -0.30
N ASP A 196 17.10 19.06 -0.09
CA ASP A 196 17.45 20.44 -0.44
C ASP A 196 17.73 21.30 0.81
N CYS A 197 18.27 20.70 1.89
CA CYS A 197 18.58 21.41 3.14
C CYS A 197 19.59 22.55 2.90
N THR A 198 19.34 23.67 3.56
CA THR A 198 20.14 24.89 3.57
C THR A 198 20.89 25.03 4.91
N GLU A 199 21.84 25.97 5.01
CA GLU A 199 22.54 26.25 6.30
C GLU A 199 21.61 26.79 7.40
N ALA A 200 20.41 27.27 7.03
CA ALA A 200 19.42 27.79 7.96
C ALA A 200 18.49 26.71 8.55
N ASP A 201 18.53 25.48 8.03
CA ASP A 201 17.71 24.33 8.44
C ASP A 201 18.35 23.51 9.58
#